data_AF-A0A8T3YKA3-F1
#
_entry.id   AF-A0A8T3YKA3-F1
#
_cell.length_a   1.000
_cell.length_b   1.000
_cell.length_c   1.000
_cell.angle_alpha   90.00
_cell.angle_beta   90.00
_cell.angle_gamma   90.00
#
_symmetry.space_group_name_H-M   'P 1'
#
loop_
_entity.id
_entity.type
_entity.pdbx_description
1 polymer ?
#
loop_
_entity_poly.entity_id
_entity_poly.type
_entity_poly.pdbx_seq_one_letter_code
_entity_poly.pdbx_strand_id
1 'polypeptide(L)'
;MPVLAVMPALFQFSLSMDQFLANMQRLGFFQFLLPFLLSLAIIYGVLRYAFKDKIEKSALGLIAIVLSFFVMLFAAGNSNIVSFLTNLSGGGVIIASGILMFVVFLGLIGTKPDELLKGENIKGFGWALIAAVILIALGLFSGSMGSVISFVPGISSDLLTVLLFIGLLAIAMWYLGKEEEEGEEQRPAGGRGRPG
;
A
#
# COMPACT_ATOMS: atom_id res chain seq x y z
N MET A 1 39.97 -26.84 -11.13
CA MET A 1 38.60 -27.36 -10.94
C MET A 1 38.08 -26.95 -9.55
N PRO A 2 37.34 -25.84 -9.39
CA PRO A 2 36.69 -25.50 -8.11
C PRO A 2 35.15 -25.35 -8.17
N VAL A 3 34.52 -25.51 -9.34
CA VAL A 3 33.08 -25.21 -9.51
C VAL A 3 32.16 -26.25 -8.84
N LEU A 4 32.63 -27.48 -8.61
CA LEU A 4 31.80 -28.58 -8.10
C LEU A 4 31.56 -28.56 -6.57
N ALA A 5 32.31 -27.76 -5.79
CA ALA A 5 32.16 -27.71 -4.33
C ALA A 5 31.26 -26.58 -3.81
N VAL A 6 30.89 -25.61 -4.67
CA VAL A 6 30.14 -24.41 -4.25
C VAL A 6 28.63 -24.66 -4.20
N MET A 7 28.11 -25.55 -5.05
CA MET A 7 26.67 -25.89 -5.10
C MET A 7 26.09 -26.45 -3.78
N PRO A 8 26.72 -27.41 -3.09
CA PRO A 8 26.15 -27.94 -1.84
C PRO A 8 26.22 -26.94 -0.67
N ALA A 9 27.21 -26.04 -0.63
CA ALA A 9 27.33 -25.04 0.42
C ALA A 9 26.25 -23.95 0.33
N LEU A 10 25.93 -23.49 -0.89
CA LEU A 10 24.84 -22.52 -1.11
C LEU A 10 23.47 -23.11 -0.76
N PHE A 11 23.26 -24.41 -1.01
CA PHE A 11 22.01 -25.10 -0.68
C PHE A 11 21.82 -25.33 0.83
N GLN A 12 22.91 -25.51 1.58
CA GLN A 12 22.85 -25.60 3.06
C GLN A 12 22.63 -24.24 3.72
N PHE A 13 23.13 -23.16 3.12
CA PHE A 13 22.92 -21.80 3.62
C PHE A 13 21.48 -21.31 3.45
N SER A 14 20.80 -21.67 2.35
CA SER A 14 19.37 -21.33 2.19
C SER A 14 18.50 -22.03 3.24
N LEU A 15 18.77 -23.31 3.52
CA LEU A 15 18.05 -24.09 4.52
C LEU A 15 18.21 -23.52 5.95
N SER A 16 19.37 -22.95 6.28
CA SER A 16 19.60 -22.35 7.61
C SER A 16 18.93 -20.99 7.79
N MET A 17 18.79 -20.20 6.71
CA MET A 17 18.10 -18.91 6.74
C MET A 17 16.59 -19.08 6.90
N ASP A 18 15.97 -20.05 6.22
CA ASP A 18 14.54 -20.33 6.37
C ASP A 18 14.21 -20.76 7.81
N GLN A 19 15.06 -21.60 8.40
CA GLN A 19 14.94 -22.02 9.80
C GLN A 19 15.08 -20.83 10.76
N PHE A 20 16.02 -19.92 10.49
CA PHE A 20 16.24 -18.72 11.29
C PHE A 20 15.04 -17.76 11.22
N LEU A 21 14.53 -17.49 10.02
CA LEU A 21 13.34 -16.66 9.82
C LEU A 21 12.10 -17.27 10.48
N ALA A 22 11.90 -18.59 10.34
CA ALA A 22 10.81 -19.30 11.00
C ALA A 22 10.92 -19.20 12.54
N ASN A 23 12.14 -19.29 13.09
CA ASN A 23 12.36 -19.11 14.52
C ASN A 23 12.07 -17.67 14.97
N MET A 24 12.51 -16.66 14.22
CA MET A 24 12.19 -15.26 14.53
C MET A 24 10.69 -14.98 14.47
N GLN A 25 9.99 -15.55 13.49
CA GLN A 25 8.54 -15.44 13.38
C GLN A 25 7.83 -16.12 14.55
N ARG A 26 8.26 -17.32 14.95
CA ARG A 26 7.72 -18.06 16.12
C ARG A 26 7.92 -17.31 17.43
N LEU A 27 9.05 -16.61 17.57
CA LEU A 27 9.35 -15.77 18.73
C LEU A 27 8.56 -14.44 18.72
N GLY A 28 7.76 -14.18 17.69
CA GLY A 28 7.03 -12.92 17.55
C GLY A 28 7.96 -11.72 17.35
N PHE A 29 9.22 -11.93 16.94
CA PHE A 29 10.21 -10.85 16.81
C PHE A 29 9.69 -9.68 15.98
N PHE A 30 9.06 -9.96 14.84
CA PHE A 30 8.47 -8.94 13.96
C PHE A 30 7.29 -8.19 14.58
N GLN A 31 6.54 -8.83 15.51
CA GLN A 31 5.45 -8.17 16.24
C GLN A 31 5.98 -7.13 17.22
N PHE A 32 7.19 -7.29 17.75
CA PHE A 32 7.84 -6.35 18.68
C PHE A 32 8.73 -5.33 17.99
N LEU A 33 9.34 -5.71 16.85
CA LEU A 33 10.18 -4.82 16.05
C LEU A 33 9.41 -3.57 15.59
N LEU A 34 8.16 -3.73 15.21
CA LEU A 34 7.37 -2.63 14.64
C LEU A 34 6.96 -1.56 15.67
N PRO A 35 6.41 -1.92 16.86
CA PRO A 35 6.27 -1.01 18.00
C PRO A 35 7.55 -0.25 18.33
N PHE A 36 8.69 -0.95 18.31
CA PHE A 36 9.99 -0.36 18.57
C PHE A 36 10.38 0.67 17.51
N LEU A 37 10.30 0.32 16.22
CA LEU A 37 10.66 1.25 15.13
C LEU A 37 9.72 2.46 15.05
N LEU A 38 8.42 2.24 15.27
CA LEU A 38 7.43 3.31 15.25
C LEU A 38 7.65 4.29 16.42
N SER A 39 7.83 3.77 17.63
CA SER A 39 8.15 4.60 18.80
C SER A 39 9.48 5.32 18.62
N LEU A 40 10.49 4.67 18.04
CA LEU A 40 11.79 5.28 17.72
C LEU A 40 11.63 6.47 16.78
N ALA A 41 10.91 6.30 15.67
CA ALA A 41 10.68 7.35 14.71
C ALA A 41 9.94 8.54 15.34
N ILE A 42 8.87 8.28 16.10
CA ILE A 42 8.08 9.32 16.77
C ILE A 42 8.92 10.05 17.82
N ILE A 43 9.53 9.31 18.75
CA ILE A 43 10.31 9.88 19.86
C ILE A 43 11.49 10.65 19.30
N TYR A 44 12.26 10.10 18.36
CA TYR A 44 13.38 10.80 17.73
C TYR A 44 12.91 12.07 17.01
N GLY A 45 11.82 12.00 16.25
CA GLY A 45 11.24 13.14 15.54
C GLY A 45 10.82 14.27 16.50
N VAL A 46 10.11 13.92 17.58
CA VAL A 46 9.68 14.86 18.62
C VAL A 46 10.90 15.46 19.34
N LEU A 47 11.87 14.64 19.74
CA LEU A 47 13.09 15.10 20.41
C LEU A 47 13.89 16.04 19.52
N ARG A 48 14.06 15.71 18.24
CA ARG A 48 14.75 16.55 17.28
C ARG A 48 14.03 17.87 17.05
N TYR A 49 12.69 17.85 17.00
CA TYR A 49 11.89 19.06 16.86
C TYR A 49 11.96 19.95 18.11
N ALA A 50 11.91 19.36 19.30
CA ALA A 50 11.92 20.07 20.58
C ALA A 50 13.29 20.62 20.96
N PHE A 51 14.36 19.85 20.72
CA PHE A 51 15.71 20.16 21.15
C PHE A 51 16.63 20.70 20.07
N LYS A 52 16.21 20.71 18.79
CA LYS A 52 16.93 21.25 17.60
C LYS A 52 18.46 21.24 17.71
N ASP A 53 19.03 22.31 18.26
CA ASP A 53 20.48 22.56 18.34
C ASP A 53 21.05 22.53 19.77
N LYS A 54 20.22 22.25 20.78
CA LYS A 54 20.63 22.21 22.20
C LYS A 54 21.37 20.92 22.57
N ILE A 55 21.21 19.86 21.78
CA ILE A 55 21.74 18.52 22.05
C ILE A 55 22.29 17.91 20.76
N GLU A 56 23.42 17.21 20.84
CA GLU A 56 23.98 16.49 19.70
C GLU A 56 23.03 15.40 19.16
N LYS A 57 23.02 15.24 17.83
CA LYS A 57 22.14 14.28 17.13
C LYS A 57 22.35 12.83 17.58
N SER A 58 23.59 12.47 17.91
CA SER A 58 23.98 11.15 18.44
C SER A 58 23.30 10.87 19.77
N ALA A 59 23.34 11.82 20.70
CA ALA A 59 22.70 11.71 22.01
C ALA A 59 21.18 11.64 21.90
N LEU A 60 20.55 12.46 21.04
CA LEU A 60 19.11 12.38 20.79
C LEU A 60 18.68 11.02 20.22
N GLY A 61 19.50 10.46 19.31
CA GLY A 61 19.29 9.12 18.76
C GLY A 61 19.36 8.04 19.84
N LEU A 62 20.39 8.10 20.69
CA LEU A 62 20.55 7.15 21.79
C LEU A 62 19.38 7.21 22.78
N ILE A 63 18.96 8.42 23.18
CA ILE A 63 17.81 8.61 24.08
C ILE A 63 16.55 8.03 23.45
N ALA A 64 16.31 8.30 22.16
CA ALA A 64 15.15 7.76 21.46
C ALA A 64 15.17 6.22 21.41
N ILE A 65 16.33 5.61 21.15
CA ILE A 65 16.50 4.14 21.15
C ILE A 65 16.15 3.56 22.52
N VAL A 66 16.72 4.11 23.59
CA VAL A 66 16.47 3.64 24.96
C VAL A 66 14.98 3.76 25.30
N LEU A 67 14.34 4.89 25.02
CA LEU A 67 12.91 5.08 25.25
C LEU A 67 12.05 4.13 24.41
N SER A 68 12.45 3.83 23.19
CA SER A 68 11.72 2.91 22.31
C SER A 68 11.79 1.47 22.80
N PHE A 69 12.92 1.07 23.41
CA PHE A 69 13.02 -0.21 24.10
C PHE A 69 12.04 -0.30 25.29
N PHE A 70 11.85 0.78 26.05
CA PHE A 70 10.84 0.81 27.11
C PHE A 70 9.42 0.69 26.56
N VAL A 71 9.10 1.37 25.45
CA VAL A 71 7.79 1.24 24.79
C VAL A 71 7.58 -0.17 24.27
N MET A 72 8.60 -0.80 23.68
CA MET A 72 8.55 -2.19 23.23
C MET A 72 8.33 -3.15 24.40
N LEU A 73 9.04 -2.97 25.51
CA LEU A 73 8.87 -3.78 26.73
C LEU A 73 7.45 -3.63 27.31
N PHE A 74 6.93 -2.40 27.33
CA PHE A 74 5.57 -2.12 27.78
C PHE A 74 4.53 -2.76 26.85
N ALA A 75 4.72 -2.68 25.54
CA ALA A 75 3.87 -3.33 24.56
C ALA A 75 3.91 -4.85 24.72
N ALA A 76 5.08 -5.45 24.99
CA ALA A 76 5.22 -6.88 25.21
C ALA A 76 4.42 -7.40 26.41
N GLY A 77 4.23 -6.58 27.45
CA GLY A 77 3.39 -6.90 28.59
C GLY A 77 1.88 -6.76 28.34
N ASN A 78 1.46 -6.23 27.18
CA ASN A 78 0.05 -5.90 26.91
C ASN A 78 -0.41 -6.38 25.52
N SER A 79 -1.13 -7.50 25.50
CA SER A 79 -1.63 -8.14 24.28
C SER A 79 -2.51 -7.24 23.40
N ASN A 80 -3.23 -6.28 23.99
CA ASN A 80 -4.09 -5.35 23.25
C ASN A 80 -3.25 -4.37 22.42
N ILE A 81 -2.12 -3.90 22.95
CA ILE A 81 -1.22 -2.97 22.27
C ILE A 81 -0.51 -3.67 21.11
N VAL A 82 -0.05 -4.91 21.33
CA VAL A 82 0.56 -5.74 20.27
C VAL A 82 -0.44 -5.97 19.14
N SER A 83 -1.69 -6.32 19.47
CA SER A 83 -2.74 -6.53 18.48
C SER A 83 -3.05 -5.25 17.70
N PHE A 84 -3.16 -4.11 18.39
CA PHE A 84 -3.36 -2.81 17.75
C PHE A 84 -2.20 -2.47 16.80
N LEU A 85 -0.95 -2.63 17.21
CA LEU A 85 0.22 -2.31 16.39
C LEU A 85 0.41 -3.30 15.22
N THR A 86 0.05 -4.57 15.41
CA THR A 86 0.03 -5.58 14.34
C THR A 86 -1.05 -5.23 13.31
N ASN A 87 -2.23 -4.80 13.75
CA ASN A 87 -3.30 -4.36 12.86
C ASN A 87 -2.96 -3.02 12.18
N LEU A 88 -2.34 -2.09 12.89
CA LEU A 88 -1.90 -0.81 12.35
C LEU A 88 -0.78 -1.00 11.33
N SER A 89 0.13 -1.95 11.53
CA SER A 89 1.21 -2.22 10.59
C SER A 89 0.75 -3.04 9.40
N GLY A 90 0.04 -4.15 9.62
CA GLY A 90 -0.52 -4.95 8.53
C GLY A 90 -1.53 -4.14 7.71
N GLY A 91 -2.58 -3.66 8.38
CA GLY A 91 -3.61 -2.83 7.75
C GLY A 91 -3.06 -1.50 7.24
N GLY A 92 -2.20 -0.81 7.99
CA GLY A 92 -1.62 0.46 7.55
C GLY A 92 -0.69 0.33 6.36
N VAL A 93 0.10 -0.76 6.24
CA VAL A 93 0.89 -1.02 5.02
C VAL A 93 0.00 -1.33 3.84
N ILE A 94 -1.09 -2.09 4.04
CA ILE A 94 -2.09 -2.35 2.98
C ILE A 94 -2.71 -1.03 2.51
N ILE A 95 -3.13 -0.17 3.44
CA ILE A 95 -3.72 1.15 3.13
C ILE A 95 -2.70 2.04 2.43
N ALA A 96 -1.48 2.16 2.96
CA ALA A 96 -0.42 2.97 2.38
C ALA A 96 -0.04 2.49 0.97
N SER A 97 0.02 1.16 0.76
CA SER A 97 0.27 0.57 -0.56
C SER A 97 -0.89 0.83 -1.51
N GLY A 98 -2.14 0.78 -1.04
CA GLY A 98 -3.32 1.15 -1.82
C GLY A 98 -3.31 2.63 -2.24
N ILE A 99 -2.98 3.53 -1.32
CA ILE A 99 -2.82 4.96 -1.63
C ILE A 99 -1.68 5.17 -2.64
N LEU A 100 -0.54 4.52 -2.44
CA LEU A 100 0.60 4.61 -3.35
C LEU A 100 0.22 4.13 -4.76
N MET A 101 -0.45 2.99 -4.86
CA MET A 101 -0.96 2.44 -6.11
C MET A 101 -1.94 3.40 -6.79
N PHE A 102 -2.83 4.04 -6.03
CA PHE A 102 -3.74 5.06 -6.54
C PHE A 102 -2.99 6.30 -7.08
N VAL A 103 -1.98 6.79 -6.36
CA VAL A 103 -1.14 7.91 -6.82
C VAL A 103 -0.42 7.55 -8.12
N VAL A 104 0.06 6.32 -8.26
CA VAL A 104 0.69 5.83 -9.50
C VAL A 104 -0.33 5.81 -10.65
N PHE A 105 -1.56 5.34 -10.43
CA PHE A 105 -2.60 5.36 -11.47
C PHE A 105 -2.98 6.77 -11.89
N LEU A 106 -3.12 7.70 -10.95
CA LEU A 106 -3.36 9.11 -11.27
C LEU A 106 -2.23 9.70 -12.12
N GLY A 107 -0.97 9.35 -11.79
CA GLY A 107 0.20 9.71 -12.57
C GLY A 107 0.17 9.14 -13.99
N LEU A 108 -0.27 7.90 -14.17
CA LEU A 108 -0.38 7.24 -15.48
C LEU A 108 -1.47 7.84 -16.37
N ILE A 109 -2.59 8.28 -15.78
CA ILE A 109 -3.69 8.95 -16.50
C ILE A 109 -3.33 10.44 -16.79
N GLY A 110 -2.17 10.91 -16.31
CA GLY A 110 -1.72 12.29 -16.51
C GLY A 110 -2.49 13.31 -15.67
N THR A 111 -3.29 12.85 -14.70
CA THR A 111 -4.07 13.74 -13.84
C THR A 111 -3.22 14.16 -12.65
N LYS A 112 -2.95 15.46 -12.51
CA LYS A 112 -2.21 15.97 -11.36
C LYS A 112 -3.10 15.90 -10.11
N PRO A 113 -2.58 15.40 -8.96
CA PRO A 113 -3.36 15.32 -7.72
C PRO A 113 -3.87 16.69 -7.25
N ASP A 114 -3.16 17.77 -7.60
CA ASP A 114 -3.54 19.14 -7.26
C ASP A 114 -4.80 19.64 -7.98
N GLU A 115 -5.11 19.10 -9.16
CA GLU A 115 -6.31 19.46 -9.93
C GLU A 115 -7.55 18.73 -9.39
N LEU A 116 -7.37 17.50 -8.90
CA LEU A 116 -8.42 16.71 -8.22
C LEU A 116 -8.81 17.32 -6.86
N LEU A 117 -7.84 17.82 -6.10
CA LEU A 117 -8.08 18.43 -4.78
C LEU A 117 -8.77 19.81 -4.87
N LYS A 118 -8.68 20.49 -6.01
CA LYS A 118 -9.29 21.82 -6.21
C LYS A 118 -10.74 21.79 -6.69
N GLY A 119 -11.30 20.62 -7.00
CA GLY A 119 -12.74 20.44 -7.24
C GLY A 119 -13.32 21.16 -8.46
N GLU A 120 -12.49 21.76 -9.31
CA GLU A 120 -12.93 22.57 -10.44
C GLU A 120 -12.93 21.71 -11.71
N ASN A 121 -14.12 21.27 -12.13
CA ASN A 121 -14.43 20.60 -13.41
C ASN A 121 -14.14 19.10 -13.58
N ILE A 122 -14.51 18.26 -12.60
CA ILE A 122 -14.61 16.82 -12.85
C ILE A 122 -16.05 16.33 -12.63
N LYS A 123 -16.95 16.74 -13.51
CA LYS A 123 -18.36 16.28 -13.52
C LYS A 123 -18.44 14.93 -14.22
N GLY A 124 -18.27 13.85 -13.46
CA GLY A 124 -18.61 12.47 -13.86
C GLY A 124 -17.45 11.47 -13.73
N PHE A 125 -16.34 11.72 -14.42
CA PHE A 125 -15.24 10.75 -14.55
C PHE A 125 -14.42 10.56 -13.25
N GLY A 126 -14.03 11.65 -12.61
CA GLY A 126 -13.27 11.62 -11.36
C GLY A 126 -14.06 11.05 -10.19
N TRP A 127 -15.37 11.31 -10.11
CA TRP A 127 -16.21 10.70 -9.06
C TRP A 127 -16.37 9.19 -9.24
N ALA A 128 -16.45 8.69 -10.48
CA ALA A 128 -16.49 7.26 -10.75
C ALA A 128 -15.15 6.57 -10.42
N LEU A 129 -14.01 7.21 -10.72
CA LEU A 129 -12.68 6.69 -10.43
C LEU A 129 -12.37 6.75 -8.92
N ILE A 130 -12.73 7.86 -8.26
CA ILE A 130 -12.70 7.99 -6.80
C ILE A 130 -13.61 6.94 -6.15
N ALA A 131 -14.82 6.72 -6.66
CA ALA A 131 -15.73 5.69 -6.15
C ALA A 131 -15.16 4.27 -6.35
N ALA A 132 -14.55 3.98 -7.50
CA ALA A 132 -13.89 2.70 -7.78
C ALA A 132 -12.71 2.47 -6.84
N VAL A 133 -11.92 3.50 -6.56
CA VAL A 133 -10.76 3.43 -5.65
C VAL A 133 -11.20 3.31 -4.20
N ILE A 134 -12.26 4.01 -3.80
CA ILE A 134 -12.89 3.85 -2.49
C ILE A 134 -13.46 2.43 -2.36
N LEU A 135 -14.07 1.87 -3.41
CA LEU A 135 -14.55 0.49 -3.46
C LEU A 135 -13.41 -0.52 -3.33
N ILE A 136 -12.29 -0.31 -4.03
CA ILE A 136 -11.08 -1.14 -3.90
C ILE A 136 -10.50 -1.02 -2.49
N ALA A 137 -10.39 0.20 -1.96
CA ALA A 137 -9.88 0.44 -0.61
C ALA A 137 -10.77 -0.23 0.44
N LEU A 138 -12.10 -0.15 0.32
CA LEU A 138 -13.07 -0.84 1.18
C LEU A 138 -13.01 -2.36 1.01
N GLY A 139 -12.83 -2.86 -0.21
CA GLY A 139 -12.63 -4.29 -0.50
C GLY A 139 -11.36 -4.83 0.15
N LEU A 140 -10.24 -4.12 0.02
CA LEU A 140 -8.98 -4.45 0.69
C LEU A 140 -9.11 -4.37 2.22
N PHE A 141 -9.83 -3.38 2.73
CA PHE A 141 -10.13 -3.24 4.17
C PHE A 141 -10.94 -4.41 4.71
N SER A 142 -11.85 -4.96 3.92
CA SER A 142 -12.70 -6.08 4.31
C SER A 142 -11.91 -7.37 4.51
N GLY A 143 -10.88 -7.60 3.71
CA GLY A 143 -10.01 -8.77 3.81
C GLY A 143 -9.15 -8.77 5.06
N SER A 144 -8.76 -7.58 5.57
CA SER A 144 -7.93 -7.47 6.77
C SER A 144 -8.71 -7.32 8.07
N MET A 145 -9.97 -6.89 8.04
CA MET A 145 -10.77 -6.61 9.24
C MET A 145 -11.83 -7.69 9.56
N GLY A 146 -11.96 -8.72 8.73
CA GLY A 146 -12.69 -9.97 9.04
C GLY A 146 -14.20 -9.87 9.22
N SER A 147 -14.82 -8.68 9.25
CA SER A 147 -16.22 -8.58 9.70
C SER A 147 -17.10 -7.49 9.08
N VAL A 148 -16.66 -6.75 8.05
CA VAL A 148 -17.52 -5.70 7.45
C VAL A 148 -18.38 -6.23 6.28
N ILE A 149 -17.98 -7.32 5.61
CA ILE A 149 -18.79 -7.97 4.54
C ILE A 149 -19.54 -9.19 5.10
N SER A 150 -20.25 -9.02 6.23
CA SER A 150 -21.26 -10.01 6.66
C SER A 150 -22.66 -9.68 6.15
N PHE A 151 -22.79 -8.70 5.23
CA PHE A 151 -24.09 -8.23 4.73
C PHE A 151 -24.69 -9.10 3.60
N VAL A 152 -23.93 -10.04 3.04
CA VAL A 152 -24.44 -10.99 2.04
C VAL A 152 -24.20 -12.43 2.53
N PRO A 153 -25.18 -13.07 3.20
CA PRO A 153 -25.03 -14.44 3.66
C PRO A 153 -24.90 -15.38 2.46
N GLY A 154 -23.79 -16.14 2.41
CA GLY A 154 -23.61 -17.26 1.48
C GLY A 154 -22.51 -17.12 0.42
N ILE A 155 -21.81 -15.98 0.35
CA ILE A 155 -20.67 -15.80 -0.57
C ILE A 155 -19.38 -15.82 0.25
N SER A 156 -18.43 -16.70 -0.08
CA SER A 156 -17.11 -16.68 0.54
C SER A 156 -16.34 -15.41 0.15
N SER A 157 -15.61 -14.84 1.11
CA SER A 157 -14.80 -13.62 0.93
C SER A 157 -13.89 -13.68 -0.29
N ASP A 158 -13.37 -14.87 -0.58
CA ASP A 158 -12.40 -15.10 -1.64
C ASP A 158 -13.07 -15.04 -3.02
N LEU A 159 -14.28 -15.62 -3.15
CA LEU A 159 -15.06 -15.60 -4.40
C LEU A 159 -15.53 -14.20 -4.73
N LEU A 160 -15.94 -13.41 -3.73
CA LEU A 160 -16.36 -12.03 -3.92
C LEU A 160 -15.20 -11.15 -4.37
N THR A 161 -14.01 -11.35 -3.78
CA THR A 161 -12.79 -10.62 -4.18
C THR A 161 -12.40 -10.94 -5.63
N VAL A 162 -12.45 -12.21 -6.02
CA VAL A 162 -12.18 -12.65 -7.40
C VAL A 162 -13.22 -12.08 -8.39
N LEU A 163 -14.51 -12.12 -8.05
CA LEU A 163 -15.57 -11.54 -8.88
C LEU A 163 -15.44 -10.03 -9.03
N LEU A 164 -15.07 -9.32 -7.96
CA LEU A 164 -14.82 -7.88 -8.00
C LEU A 164 -13.63 -7.56 -8.91
N PHE A 165 -12.55 -8.34 -8.82
CA PHE A 165 -11.37 -8.19 -9.67
C PHE A 165 -11.69 -8.43 -11.16
N ILE A 166 -12.46 -9.48 -11.47
CA ILE A 166 -12.92 -9.79 -12.83
C ILE A 166 -13.83 -8.67 -13.36
N GLY A 167 -14.76 -8.17 -12.55
CA GLY A 167 -15.63 -7.05 -12.93
C GLY A 167 -14.84 -5.79 -13.24
N LEU A 168 -13.79 -5.52 -12.47
CA LEU A 168 -12.92 -4.36 -12.68
C LEU A 168 -12.08 -4.48 -13.96
N LEU A 169 -11.55 -5.67 -14.25
CA LEU A 169 -10.86 -5.96 -15.51
C LEU A 169 -11.81 -5.81 -16.71
N ALA A 170 -13.05 -6.27 -16.59
CA ALA A 170 -14.04 -6.13 -17.64
C ALA A 170 -14.37 -4.65 -17.92
N ILE A 171 -14.51 -3.83 -16.87
CA ILE A 171 -14.71 -2.37 -17.01
C ILE A 171 -13.48 -1.71 -17.64
N ALA A 172 -12.27 -2.07 -17.22
CA ALA A 172 -11.03 -1.53 -17.77
C ALA A 172 -10.87 -1.87 -19.26
N MET A 173 -11.13 -3.12 -19.65
CA MET A 173 -11.08 -3.56 -21.05
C MET A 173 -12.16 -2.90 -21.90
N TRP A 174 -13.37 -2.73 -21.36
CA TRP A 174 -14.45 -2.02 -22.04
C TRP A 174 -14.13 -0.55 -22.24
N TYR A 175 -13.42 0.08 -21.30
CA TYR A 175 -13.01 1.48 -21.39
C TYR A 175 -11.86 1.68 -22.40
N LEU A 176 -10.87 0.78 -22.40
CA LEU A 176 -9.77 0.80 -23.38
C LEU A 176 -10.24 0.59 -24.83
N GLY A 177 -11.30 -0.18 -25.04
CA GLY A 177 -11.87 -0.39 -26.37
C GLY A 177 -12.67 0.81 -26.92
N LYS A 178 -12.96 1.82 -26.11
CA LYS A 178 -13.82 2.95 -26.51
C LYS A 178 -13.05 4.15 -27.09
N GLU A 179 -11.75 4.24 -26.84
CA GLU A 179 -10.90 5.33 -27.35
C GLU A 179 -10.59 5.20 -28.85
N GLU A 180 -10.86 4.04 -29.48
CA GLU A 180 -10.60 3.80 -30.90
C GLU A 180 -11.75 4.28 -31.83
N GLU A 181 -12.97 4.46 -31.33
CA GLU A 181 -14.13 4.80 -32.19
C GLU A 181 -14.34 6.32 -32.40
N GLU A 182 -13.87 7.18 -31.49
CA GLU A 182 -14.09 8.64 -31.59
C GLU A 182 -13.12 9.36 -32.55
N GLY A 183 -12.13 8.65 -33.10
CA GLY A 183 -11.08 9.21 -33.97
C GLY A 183 -11.40 9.24 -35.48
N GLU A 184 -12.42 8.50 -35.96
CA GLU A 184 -12.67 8.35 -37.41
C GLU A 184 -13.78 9.24 -37.97
N GLU A 185 -14.66 9.82 -37.14
CA GLU A 185 -15.86 10.54 -37.62
C GLU A 185 -15.64 12.05 -37.87
N GLN A 186 -14.40 12.55 -37.81
CA GLN A 186 -14.04 13.94 -38.13
C GLN A 186 -13.08 14.08 -39.33
N ARG A 187 -13.31 13.33 -40.41
CA ARG A 187 -12.82 13.72 -41.73
C ARG A 187 -13.93 14.45 -42.51
N PRO A 188 -14.01 15.79 -42.46
CA PRO A 188 -14.87 16.51 -43.39
C PRO A 188 -14.38 16.21 -44.81
N ALA A 189 -15.28 15.66 -45.63
CA ALA A 189 -15.08 15.45 -47.05
C ALA A 189 -14.68 16.78 -47.69
N GLY A 190 -13.39 16.89 -48.00
CA GLY A 190 -12.76 18.08 -48.54
C GLY A 190 -13.47 18.57 -49.81
N GLY A 191 -13.66 19.88 -49.84
CA GLY A 191 -14.20 20.60 -50.96
C GLY A 191 -13.40 20.39 -52.25
N ARG A 192 -14.14 20.13 -53.32
CA ARG A 192 -13.77 20.40 -54.71
C ARG A 192 -15.02 21.01 -55.34
N GLY A 193 -15.01 22.15 -56.01
CA GLY A 193 -13.96 23.08 -56.35
C GLY A 193 -14.60 24.16 -57.24
N ARG A 194 -13.99 25.33 -57.32
CA ARG A 194 -14.18 26.25 -58.46
C ARG A 194 -12.88 27.00 -58.71
N PRO A 195 -12.33 26.84 -59.91
CA PRO A 195 -11.88 28.01 -60.67
C PRO A 195 -12.52 28.00 -62.06
N GLY A 196 -12.98 29.18 -62.49
CA GLY A 196 -13.63 29.42 -63.78
C GLY A 196 -14.64 30.55 -63.65
#